data_AF-A0AAU8WX50-F1
#
_entry.id   AF-A0AAU8WX50-F1
#
_cell.length_a   1.000
_cell.length_b   1.000
_cell.length_c   1.000
_cell.angle_alpha   90.00
_cell.angle_beta   90.00
_cell.angle_gamma   90.00
#
_symmetry.space_group_name_H-M   'P 1'
#
loop_
_entity.id
_entity.type
_entity.pdbx_description
1 polymer ?
#
loop_
_entity_poly.entity_id
_entity_poly.type
_entity_poly.pdbx_seq_one_letter_code
_entity_poly.pdbx_strand_id
1 'polypeptide(L)'
;MASPVFTELQTKYILEQQGLPFDEDGLKSLLLDKDSLLQRSVLGGRIIGGGVTLQPQEYIYHCYLSDEQKLSIYGCGYEIGSPHPIPNTGENAFHFYLEQTYGGADTADLVKQIKKNISILTGIPFKVFLRKDRNLAFKVVTLFYRICRIYRPQLFRLLKVKNTDKANFEFRSAFPQQNEQSEENSAVLAEILSHLTFSMPKMYKEQAWRILTDLALTGEEMAVYVKSEIEGEQYQPCRYSRHNIDAALNEVLKKSTVDSVVDPDRLDFLLYASIAMKEYSERKKSNHLVMQAVYKNPLRLRTLRGAVLPSFSDKDVLSFLTGKEVCRIKPSLEKQAEFVELIVRQYALDITEPLPAINKQIIKALILHDEKLGVHIPSSVTGTGNVQQSVTSVLKDAERFSRTHPEGSYPKLRRYPEALLLYWDMRYHMAVEALLSKQVDYGFQKMLSIAEWELQVDTRLIEYLQFGGMKTYQALPEIADKFMHQLGYLPGKRTYFIN
;
A
#
# COMPACT_ATOMS: atom_id res chain seq x y z
N MET A 1 -13.76 -4.54 25.43
CA MET A 1 -14.53 -3.33 25.73
C MET A 1 -13.55 -2.28 26.23
N ALA A 2 -13.29 -1.23 25.47
CA ALA A 2 -12.56 -0.08 25.99
C ALA A 2 -13.47 0.67 26.97
N SER A 3 -12.95 1.11 28.11
CA SER A 3 -13.72 1.93 29.06
C SER A 3 -14.14 3.24 28.37
N PRO A 4 -15.40 3.71 28.50
CA PRO A 4 -15.87 4.96 27.86
C PRO A 4 -14.94 6.17 28.12
N VAL A 5 -14.37 6.23 29.32
CA VAL A 5 -13.40 7.25 29.75
C VAL A 5 -12.14 7.27 28.87
N PHE A 6 -11.69 6.10 28.40
CA PHE A 6 -10.50 5.98 27.57
C PHE A 6 -10.75 6.48 26.14
N THR A 7 -11.93 6.18 25.57
CA THR A 7 -12.31 6.62 24.22
C THR A 7 -12.56 8.13 24.16
N GLU A 8 -13.14 8.71 25.20
CA GLU A 8 -13.32 10.16 25.33
C GLU A 8 -11.96 10.90 25.38
N LEU A 9 -11.04 10.47 26.25
CA LEU A 9 -9.71 11.06 26.36
C LEU A 9 -8.93 10.97 25.04
N GLN A 10 -9.04 9.85 24.33
CA GLN A 10 -8.43 9.68 23.01
C GLN A 10 -9.03 10.62 21.97
N THR A 11 -10.35 10.77 21.96
CA THR A 11 -11.03 11.68 21.02
C THR A 11 -10.67 13.13 21.29
N LYS A 12 -10.66 13.54 22.56
CA LYS A 12 -10.19 14.85 22.99
C LYS A 12 -8.76 15.12 22.53
N TYR A 13 -7.85 14.17 22.76
CA TYR A 13 -6.47 14.28 22.29
C TYR A 13 -6.37 14.42 20.76
N ILE A 14 -7.15 13.63 20.00
CA ILE A 14 -7.18 13.70 18.52
C ILE A 14 -7.63 15.09 18.03
N LEU A 15 -8.65 15.67 18.66
CA LEU A 15 -9.16 17.00 18.32
C LEU A 15 -8.15 18.10 18.70
N GLU A 16 -7.56 18.02 19.89
CA GLU A 16 -6.51 18.94 20.34
C GLU A 16 -5.30 18.93 19.41
N GLN A 17 -4.84 17.76 18.95
CA GLN A 17 -3.74 17.63 17.98
C GLN A 17 -4.05 18.29 16.63
N GLN A 18 -5.33 18.46 16.31
CA GLN A 18 -5.80 19.09 15.07
C GLN A 18 -6.24 20.54 15.28
N GLY A 19 -6.08 21.09 16.49
CA GLY A 19 -6.47 22.46 16.81
C GLY A 19 -7.99 22.67 16.83
N LEU A 20 -8.77 21.61 17.04
CA LEU A 20 -10.23 21.64 17.08
C LEU A 20 -10.72 21.58 18.53
N PRO A 21 -11.82 22.29 18.86
CA PRO A 21 -12.40 22.23 20.19
C PRO A 21 -12.98 20.83 20.48
N PHE A 22 -13.01 20.47 21.77
CA PHE A 22 -13.65 19.22 22.21
C PHE A 22 -15.14 19.43 22.49
N ASP A 23 -15.89 19.64 21.41
CA ASP A 23 -17.34 19.82 21.41
C ASP A 23 -17.95 19.34 20.08
N GLU A 24 -19.27 19.54 19.91
CA GLU A 24 -19.98 19.13 18.72
C GLU A 24 -19.50 19.84 17.44
N ASP A 25 -19.17 21.13 17.54
CA ASP A 25 -18.66 21.91 16.41
C ASP A 25 -17.27 21.43 15.97
N GLY A 26 -16.40 21.09 16.93
CA GLY A 26 -15.11 20.48 16.64
C GLY A 26 -15.23 19.11 15.99
N LEU A 27 -16.14 18.26 16.45
CA LEU A 27 -16.42 16.95 15.84
C LEU A 27 -16.98 17.09 14.41
N LYS A 28 -17.91 18.03 14.21
CA LYS A 28 -18.49 18.31 12.91
C LYS A 28 -17.46 18.87 11.93
N SER A 29 -16.62 19.80 12.40
CA SER A 29 -15.51 20.35 11.61
C SER A 29 -14.54 19.24 11.22
N LEU A 30 -14.13 18.40 12.18
CA LEU A 30 -13.26 17.27 11.89
C LEU A 30 -13.86 16.36 10.80
N LEU A 31 -15.11 15.93 10.96
CA LEU A 31 -15.70 14.88 10.14
C LEU A 31 -16.19 15.35 8.76
N LEU A 32 -16.60 16.61 8.62
CA LEU A 32 -17.26 17.10 7.41
C LEU A 32 -16.52 18.24 6.72
N ASP A 33 -15.72 19.02 7.43
CA ASP A 33 -15.05 20.17 6.81
C ASP A 33 -14.04 19.69 5.77
N LYS A 34 -13.93 20.46 4.68
CA LYS A 34 -12.95 20.25 3.64
C LYS A 34 -11.54 20.52 4.16
N ASP A 35 -11.39 21.58 4.94
CA ASP A 35 -10.07 22.08 5.33
C ASP A 35 -9.38 21.14 6.34
N SER A 36 -10.16 20.35 7.08
CA SER A 36 -9.66 19.29 7.96
C SER A 36 -9.34 17.96 7.24
N LEU A 37 -9.53 17.84 5.91
CA LEU A 37 -9.38 16.55 5.21
C LEU A 37 -7.97 15.95 5.35
N LEU A 38 -6.94 16.76 5.09
CA LEU A 38 -5.54 16.33 5.22
C LEU A 38 -5.20 16.03 6.68
N GLN A 39 -5.71 16.86 7.60
CA GLN A 39 -5.50 16.68 9.04
C GLN A 39 -6.09 15.36 9.53
N ARG A 40 -7.32 15.02 9.17
CA ARG A 40 -7.95 13.77 9.64
C ARG A 40 -7.42 12.52 8.95
N SER A 41 -6.97 12.61 7.70
CA SER A 41 -6.68 11.42 6.87
C SER A 41 -5.19 11.13 6.67
N VAL A 42 -4.33 12.14 6.75
CA VAL A 42 -2.88 12.01 6.45
C VAL A 42 -2.01 12.43 7.64
N LEU A 43 -2.27 13.59 8.23
CA LEU A 43 -1.46 14.14 9.33
C LEU A 43 -1.84 13.58 10.70
N GLY A 44 -3.13 13.35 10.94
CA GLY A 44 -3.70 12.82 12.18
C GLY A 44 -3.32 11.36 12.42
N GLY A 45 -2.77 10.70 11.41
CA GLY A 45 -2.18 9.38 11.52
C GLY A 45 -3.18 8.28 11.83
N ARG A 46 -2.68 7.05 11.92
CA ARG A 46 -3.47 5.87 12.28
C ARG A 46 -3.45 5.69 13.79
N ILE A 47 -4.58 5.34 14.39
CA ILE A 47 -4.64 5.06 15.83
C ILE A 47 -3.93 3.74 16.13
N ILE A 48 -2.86 3.80 16.93
CA ILE A 48 -2.08 2.65 17.38
C ILE A 48 -2.78 2.01 18.60
N GLY A 49 -2.87 0.67 18.63
CA GLY A 49 -3.40 -0.08 19.77
C GLY A 49 -4.78 -0.75 19.57
N GLY A 50 -5.41 -0.58 18.41
CA GLY A 50 -6.73 -1.17 18.09
C GLY A 50 -6.71 -2.52 17.36
N GLY A 51 -5.54 -3.16 17.21
CA GLY A 51 -5.38 -4.38 16.37
C GLY A 51 -5.48 -4.13 14.85
N VAL A 52 -6.12 -3.03 14.45
CA VAL A 52 -6.16 -2.49 13.08
C VAL A 52 -5.79 -1.01 13.14
N THR A 53 -4.98 -0.54 12.20
CA THR A 53 -4.72 0.89 11.99
C THR A 53 -5.98 1.60 11.48
N LEU A 54 -6.79 2.15 12.40
CA LEU A 54 -7.98 2.93 12.08
C LEU A 54 -7.64 4.39 11.79
N GLN A 55 -8.39 5.00 10.88
CA GLN A 55 -8.34 6.46 10.71
C GLN A 55 -9.08 7.16 11.87
N PRO A 56 -8.66 8.38 12.26
CA PRO A 56 -9.27 9.15 13.35
C PRO A 56 -10.80 9.28 13.20
N GLN A 57 -11.29 9.58 11.99
CA GLN A 57 -12.72 9.71 11.72
C GLN A 57 -13.49 8.39 11.88
N GLU A 58 -12.88 7.25 11.53
CA GLU A 58 -13.50 5.93 11.73
C GLU A 58 -13.64 5.62 13.21
N TYR A 59 -12.57 5.86 13.97
CA TYR A 59 -12.58 5.62 15.40
C TYR A 59 -13.63 6.46 16.10
N ILE A 60 -13.67 7.76 15.82
CA ILE A 60 -14.64 8.67 16.41
C ILE A 60 -16.06 8.21 16.07
N TYR A 61 -16.35 7.94 14.80
CA TYR A 61 -17.68 7.53 14.38
C TYR A 61 -18.15 6.21 15.02
N HIS A 62 -17.26 5.21 15.10
CA HIS A 62 -17.62 3.86 15.53
C HIS A 62 -17.49 3.61 17.04
N CYS A 63 -16.60 4.33 17.71
CA CYS A 63 -16.26 4.06 19.11
C CYS A 63 -16.74 5.17 20.05
N TYR A 64 -16.94 6.40 19.56
CA TYR A 64 -17.24 7.55 20.40
C TYR A 64 -18.65 8.12 20.17
N LEU A 65 -19.06 8.35 18.93
CA LEU A 65 -20.33 9.06 18.65
C LEU A 65 -21.57 8.23 19.06
N SER A 66 -22.46 8.87 19.81
CA SER A 66 -23.85 8.39 19.99
C SER A 66 -24.66 8.56 18.70
N ASP A 67 -25.82 7.90 18.61
CA ASP A 67 -26.69 8.07 17.45
C ASP A 67 -27.27 9.48 17.35
N GLU A 68 -27.54 10.14 18.49
CA GLU A 68 -27.94 11.56 18.53
C GLU A 68 -26.85 12.47 17.98
N GLN A 69 -25.58 12.23 18.35
CA GLN A 69 -24.45 13.01 17.83
C GLN A 69 -24.25 12.78 16.33
N LYS A 70 -24.38 11.53 15.86
CA LYS A 70 -24.33 11.22 14.42
C LYS A 70 -25.45 11.96 13.67
N LEU A 71 -26.65 12.06 14.25
CA LEU A 71 -27.75 12.81 13.64
C LEU A 71 -27.45 14.30 13.54
N SER A 72 -26.88 14.89 14.59
CA SER A 72 -26.56 16.32 14.58
C SER A 72 -25.44 16.66 13.58
N ILE A 73 -24.44 15.77 13.47
CA ILE A 73 -23.35 15.91 12.50
C ILE A 73 -23.85 15.66 11.08
N TYR A 74 -24.50 14.53 10.82
CA TYR A 74 -25.02 14.11 9.52
C TYR A 74 -26.52 14.43 9.40
N GLY A 75 -26.83 15.72 9.30
CA GLY A 75 -28.18 16.29 9.41
C GLY A 75 -29.24 15.85 8.40
N CYS A 76 -28.94 14.91 7.49
CA CYS A 76 -29.92 14.33 6.57
C CYS A 76 -29.74 12.82 6.41
N GLY A 77 -30.84 12.07 6.33
CA GLY A 77 -30.84 10.62 6.08
C GLY A 77 -30.24 10.19 4.73
N TYR A 78 -29.98 11.11 3.80
CA TYR A 78 -29.21 10.82 2.58
C TYR A 78 -27.70 10.75 2.82
N GLU A 79 -27.19 11.23 3.95
CA GLU A 79 -25.77 11.12 4.30
C GLU A 79 -25.43 9.71 4.78
N ILE A 80 -24.27 9.20 4.36
CA ILE A 80 -23.85 7.84 4.72
C ILE A 80 -23.59 7.64 6.22
N GLY A 81 -23.17 8.70 6.93
CA GLY A 81 -23.00 8.70 8.38
C GLY A 81 -24.29 8.91 9.17
N SER A 82 -25.42 9.18 8.52
CA SER A 82 -26.69 9.33 9.22
C SER A 82 -27.26 7.96 9.62
N PRO A 83 -27.70 7.75 10.87
CA PRO A 83 -28.35 6.50 11.27
C PRO A 83 -29.79 6.38 10.75
N HIS A 84 -30.40 7.48 10.28
CA HIS A 84 -31.77 7.48 9.79
C HIS A 84 -31.91 6.93 8.36
N PRO A 85 -33.09 6.38 8.00
CA PRO A 85 -33.39 6.04 6.62
C PRO A 85 -33.45 7.29 5.74
N ILE A 86 -33.27 7.11 4.42
CA ILE A 86 -33.47 8.18 3.44
C ILE A 86 -34.88 8.78 3.56
N PRO A 87 -35.01 10.12 3.53
CA PRO A 87 -36.29 10.77 3.77
C PRO A 87 -37.28 10.60 2.61
N ASN A 88 -36.80 10.38 1.39
CA ASN A 88 -37.63 10.14 0.22
C ASN A 88 -36.95 9.13 -0.72
N THR A 89 -37.75 8.31 -1.41
CA THR A 89 -37.24 7.27 -2.32
C THR A 89 -37.29 7.67 -3.80
N GLY A 90 -37.85 8.83 -4.13
CA GLY A 90 -37.95 9.37 -5.48
C GLY A 90 -36.68 10.09 -5.91
N GLU A 91 -36.24 9.86 -7.16
CA GLU A 91 -35.01 10.44 -7.70
C GLU A 91 -35.06 11.99 -7.77
N ASN A 92 -36.22 12.59 -8.02
CA ASN A 92 -36.34 14.05 -8.07
C ASN A 92 -36.06 14.71 -6.72
N ALA A 93 -36.61 14.17 -5.64
CA ALA A 93 -36.36 14.67 -4.28
C ALA A 93 -34.90 14.46 -3.88
N PHE A 94 -34.30 13.34 -4.31
CA PHE A 94 -32.89 13.06 -4.10
C PHE A 94 -31.97 14.03 -4.86
N HIS A 95 -32.24 14.29 -6.14
CA HIS A 95 -31.46 15.25 -6.93
C HIS A 95 -31.61 16.67 -6.38
N PHE A 96 -32.82 17.08 -5.99
CA PHE A 96 -33.05 18.37 -5.36
C PHE A 96 -32.23 18.53 -4.08
N TYR A 97 -32.19 17.49 -3.23
CA TYR A 97 -31.33 17.50 -2.03
C TYR A 97 -29.85 17.70 -2.39
N LEU A 98 -29.32 16.91 -3.33
CA LEU A 98 -27.91 17.02 -3.74
C LEU A 98 -27.57 18.40 -4.32
N GLU A 99 -28.45 18.97 -5.13
CA GLU A 99 -28.29 20.29 -5.72
C GLU A 99 -28.31 21.39 -4.64
N GLN A 100 -29.26 21.34 -3.71
CA GLN A 100 -29.37 22.33 -2.63
C GLN A 100 -28.21 22.25 -1.63
N THR A 101 -27.75 21.04 -1.28
CA THR A 101 -26.72 20.85 -0.26
C THR A 101 -25.30 21.02 -0.80
N TYR A 102 -25.04 20.54 -2.02
CA TYR A 102 -23.68 20.46 -2.58
C TYR A 102 -23.50 21.20 -3.90
N GLY A 103 -24.58 21.75 -4.47
CA GLY A 103 -24.56 22.56 -5.68
C GLY A 103 -24.42 21.81 -6.99
N GLY A 104 -24.50 22.58 -8.08
CA GLY A 104 -24.18 22.23 -9.46
C GLY A 104 -25.39 21.86 -10.33
N ALA A 105 -25.61 22.62 -11.40
CA ALA A 105 -26.75 22.47 -12.31
C ALA A 105 -26.77 21.13 -13.08
N ASP A 106 -25.66 20.39 -13.10
CA ASP A 106 -25.48 19.09 -13.75
C ASP A 106 -25.73 17.89 -12.79
N THR A 107 -26.49 18.06 -11.70
CA THR A 107 -26.73 17.02 -10.68
C THR A 107 -27.14 15.69 -11.28
N ALA A 108 -28.12 15.67 -12.20
CA ALA A 108 -28.63 14.44 -12.79
C ALA A 108 -27.54 13.69 -13.59
N ASP A 109 -26.72 14.43 -14.34
CA ASP A 109 -25.63 13.85 -15.14
C ASP A 109 -24.51 13.31 -14.26
N LEU A 110 -24.12 14.05 -13.22
CA LEU A 110 -23.11 13.59 -12.26
C LEU A 110 -23.58 12.35 -11.51
N VAL A 111 -24.85 12.31 -11.05
CA VAL A 111 -25.44 11.11 -10.42
C VAL A 111 -25.41 9.92 -11.37
N LYS A 112 -25.80 10.11 -12.65
CA LYS A 112 -25.73 9.05 -13.67
C LYS A 112 -24.30 8.55 -13.87
N GLN A 113 -23.32 9.46 -13.87
CA GLN A 113 -21.90 9.12 -13.98
C GLN A 113 -21.42 8.33 -12.76
N ILE A 114 -21.77 8.74 -11.54
CA ILE A 114 -21.45 8.04 -10.28
C ILE A 114 -22.00 6.61 -10.32
N LYS A 115 -23.30 6.45 -10.63
CA LYS A 115 -23.95 5.12 -10.73
C LYS A 115 -23.23 4.22 -11.75
N LYS A 116 -22.85 4.77 -12.91
CA LYS A 116 -22.07 4.04 -13.94
C LYS A 116 -20.71 3.61 -13.39
N ASN A 117 -20.01 4.48 -12.68
CA ASN A 117 -18.67 4.18 -12.16
C ASN A 117 -18.69 3.18 -11.00
N ILE A 118 -19.68 3.25 -10.11
CA ILE A 118 -19.91 2.23 -9.08
C ILE A 118 -20.13 0.86 -9.74
N SER A 119 -20.91 0.82 -10.84
CA SER A 119 -21.11 -0.43 -11.58
C SER A 119 -19.81 -1.00 -12.17
N ILE A 120 -18.93 -0.11 -12.64
CA ILE A 120 -17.62 -0.51 -13.18
C ILE A 120 -16.70 -1.02 -12.06
N LEU A 121 -16.69 -0.37 -10.90
CA LEU A 121 -15.84 -0.76 -9.77
C LEU A 121 -16.27 -2.10 -9.16
N THR A 122 -17.57 -2.30 -9.00
CA THR A 122 -18.14 -3.51 -8.37
C THR A 122 -18.39 -4.66 -9.33
N GLY A 123 -18.37 -4.41 -10.65
CA GLY A 123 -18.77 -5.40 -11.66
C GLY A 123 -20.29 -5.68 -11.72
N ILE A 124 -21.10 -5.02 -10.89
CA ILE A 124 -22.54 -5.26 -10.77
C ILE A 124 -23.32 -4.03 -11.24
N PRO A 125 -24.34 -4.16 -12.11
CA PRO A 125 -25.17 -3.03 -12.52
C PRO A 125 -25.83 -2.31 -11.33
N PHE A 126 -25.69 -0.98 -11.24
CA PHE A 126 -26.18 -0.21 -10.09
C PHE A 126 -27.69 -0.39 -9.79
N LYS A 127 -28.50 -0.67 -10.82
CA LYS A 127 -29.93 -0.99 -10.67
C LYS A 127 -30.20 -2.20 -9.76
N VAL A 128 -29.25 -3.12 -9.64
CA VAL A 128 -29.34 -4.28 -8.74
C VAL A 128 -29.28 -3.80 -7.29
N PHE A 129 -28.31 -2.95 -6.95
CA PHE A 129 -28.20 -2.37 -5.61
C PHE A 129 -29.43 -1.53 -5.24
N LEU A 130 -29.94 -0.71 -6.16
CA LEU A 130 -31.15 0.09 -5.93
C LEU A 130 -32.41 -0.71 -5.63
N ARG A 131 -32.53 -1.92 -6.20
CA ARG A 131 -33.65 -2.84 -5.95
C ARG A 131 -33.50 -3.54 -4.60
N LYS A 132 -32.26 -3.83 -4.22
CA LYS A 132 -31.93 -4.60 -3.03
C LYS A 132 -31.96 -3.76 -1.76
N ASP A 133 -31.28 -2.62 -1.77
CA ASP A 133 -31.22 -1.68 -0.66
C ASP A 133 -31.11 -0.25 -1.21
N ARG A 134 -32.27 0.37 -1.43
CA ARG A 134 -32.37 1.73 -1.94
C ARG A 134 -31.78 2.76 -0.98
N ASN A 135 -31.93 2.52 0.33
CA ASN A 135 -31.42 3.38 1.39
C ASN A 135 -29.89 3.49 1.31
N LEU A 136 -29.21 2.34 1.30
CA LEU A 136 -27.75 2.30 1.16
C LEU A 136 -27.29 2.85 -0.20
N ALA A 137 -27.98 2.48 -1.28
CA ALA A 137 -27.62 2.92 -2.62
C ALA A 137 -27.61 4.46 -2.76
N PHE A 138 -28.62 5.15 -2.25
CA PHE A 138 -28.65 6.61 -2.27
C PHE A 138 -27.60 7.22 -1.35
N LYS A 139 -27.41 6.70 -0.15
CA LYS A 139 -26.34 7.15 0.76
C LYS A 139 -24.94 7.07 0.15
N VAL A 140 -24.65 5.97 -0.53
CA VAL A 140 -23.38 5.80 -1.27
C VAL A 140 -23.28 6.80 -2.41
N VAL A 141 -24.35 7.03 -3.18
CA VAL A 141 -24.31 8.06 -4.24
C VAL A 141 -24.09 9.45 -3.66
N THR A 142 -24.71 9.79 -2.52
CA THR A 142 -24.48 11.06 -1.82
C THR A 142 -23.01 11.21 -1.44
N LEU A 143 -22.39 10.18 -0.85
CA LEU A 143 -20.96 10.19 -0.52
C LEU A 143 -20.11 10.53 -1.75
N PHE A 144 -20.28 9.81 -2.86
CA PHE A 144 -19.51 10.07 -4.07
C PHE A 144 -19.82 11.44 -4.69
N TYR A 145 -21.07 11.90 -4.62
CA TYR A 145 -21.46 13.24 -5.10
C TYR A 145 -20.75 14.34 -4.30
N ARG A 146 -20.79 14.24 -2.96
CA ARG A 146 -20.08 15.13 -2.04
C ARG A 146 -18.60 15.15 -2.34
N ILE A 147 -17.97 13.98 -2.50
CA ILE A 147 -16.55 13.88 -2.84
C ILE A 147 -16.25 14.58 -4.18
N CYS A 148 -17.06 14.35 -5.21
CA CYS A 148 -16.89 14.99 -6.51
C CYS A 148 -17.04 16.53 -6.45
N ARG A 149 -17.99 17.05 -5.67
CA ARG A 149 -18.23 18.50 -5.60
C ARG A 149 -17.23 19.25 -4.74
N ILE A 150 -16.95 18.72 -3.54
CA ILE A 150 -16.20 19.45 -2.52
C ILE A 150 -14.69 19.21 -2.66
N TYR A 151 -14.29 17.97 -2.91
CA TYR A 151 -12.90 17.55 -2.73
C TYR A 151 -12.19 17.26 -4.06
N ARG A 152 -12.81 16.49 -4.97
CA ARG A 152 -12.15 16.04 -6.21
C ARG A 152 -13.13 15.82 -7.37
N PRO A 153 -13.34 16.83 -8.24
CA PRO A 153 -14.22 16.70 -9.41
C PRO A 153 -13.86 15.55 -10.36
N GLN A 154 -12.57 15.23 -10.48
CA GLN A 154 -12.08 14.13 -11.31
C GLN A 154 -11.86 12.83 -10.53
N LEU A 155 -12.60 12.60 -9.42
CA LEU A 155 -12.47 11.40 -8.57
C LEU A 155 -12.42 10.11 -9.39
N PHE A 156 -13.33 9.92 -10.33
CA PHE A 156 -13.38 8.68 -11.09
C PHE A 156 -12.25 8.54 -12.10
N ARG A 157 -11.56 9.62 -12.47
CA ARG A 157 -10.30 9.52 -13.21
C ARG A 157 -9.25 8.88 -12.30
N LEU A 158 -9.10 9.39 -11.06
CA LEU A 158 -8.22 8.82 -10.04
C LEU A 158 -8.53 7.34 -9.80
N LEU A 159 -9.81 6.99 -9.62
CA LEU A 159 -10.26 5.62 -9.42
C LEU A 159 -10.24 4.74 -10.67
N LYS A 160 -9.95 5.27 -11.87
CA LYS A 160 -9.94 4.51 -13.14
C LYS A 160 -8.58 4.36 -13.80
N VAL A 161 -7.57 5.16 -13.44
CA VAL A 161 -6.26 5.08 -14.11
C VAL A 161 -5.75 3.64 -14.06
N LYS A 162 -5.79 2.96 -15.21
CA LYS A 162 -5.04 1.74 -15.49
C LYS A 162 -3.89 2.19 -16.38
N ASN A 163 -2.74 2.47 -15.79
CA ASN A 163 -1.54 2.70 -16.57
C ASN A 163 -0.75 1.39 -16.58
N THR A 164 -0.66 0.70 -17.71
CA THR A 164 0.01 -0.60 -17.80
C THR A 164 1.52 -0.50 -17.66
N ASP A 165 2.08 0.63 -18.07
CA ASP A 165 3.51 0.72 -18.35
C ASP A 165 4.26 1.61 -17.35
N LYS A 166 3.57 2.09 -16.30
CA LYS A 166 4.14 3.00 -15.29
C LYS A 166 3.75 2.57 -13.88
N ALA A 167 4.70 2.69 -12.96
CA ALA A 167 4.43 2.57 -11.53
C ALA A 167 3.59 3.79 -11.05
N ASN A 168 2.60 3.57 -10.19
CA ASN A 168 1.66 4.61 -9.73
C ASN A 168 1.66 4.70 -8.20
N PHE A 169 2.00 5.87 -7.65
CA PHE A 169 2.27 6.03 -6.20
C PHE A 169 1.15 6.67 -5.41
N GLU A 170 0.16 7.27 -6.07
CA GLU A 170 -0.95 7.94 -5.38
C GLU A 170 -2.12 7.01 -5.06
N PHE A 171 -2.04 5.76 -5.50
CA PHE A 171 -3.11 4.78 -5.31
C PHE A 171 -3.05 4.13 -3.92
N ARG A 172 -2.68 4.90 -2.88
CA ARG A 172 -2.53 4.40 -1.50
C ARG A 172 -3.17 5.31 -0.47
N SER A 173 -4.13 4.78 0.29
CA SER A 173 -4.73 5.50 1.42
C SER A 173 -3.80 5.56 2.64
N ALA A 174 -2.83 4.65 2.71
CA ALA A 174 -2.11 4.35 3.95
C ALA A 174 -0.89 5.23 4.26
N PHE A 175 -0.15 5.67 3.24
CA PHE A 175 1.15 6.32 3.40
C PHE A 175 1.48 7.16 2.16
N PRO A 176 0.96 8.39 2.04
CA PRO A 176 1.20 9.23 0.87
C PRO A 176 2.69 9.58 0.71
N GLN A 177 3.09 9.79 -0.54
CA GLN A 177 4.30 10.56 -0.84
C GLN A 177 4.12 11.98 -0.28
N GLN A 178 5.14 12.54 0.36
CA GLN A 178 5.14 13.90 0.93
C GLN A 178 5.19 14.95 -0.19
N ASN A 179 4.05 15.11 -0.84
CA ASN A 179 3.77 16.04 -1.92
C ASN A 179 2.28 16.39 -1.84
N GLU A 180 1.95 17.68 -1.88
CA GLU A 180 0.60 18.22 -1.70
C GLU A 180 -0.48 17.44 -2.48
N GLN A 181 -0.30 17.23 -3.79
CA GLN A 181 -1.31 16.54 -4.60
C GLN A 181 -1.43 15.04 -4.26
N SER A 182 -0.32 14.38 -3.89
CA SER A 182 -0.33 12.98 -3.45
C SER A 182 -1.02 12.83 -2.10
N GLU A 183 -0.81 13.78 -1.19
CA GLU A 183 -1.45 13.82 0.12
C GLU A 183 -2.97 14.04 -0.05
N GLU A 184 -3.38 14.96 -0.92
CA GLU A 184 -4.79 15.18 -1.26
C GLU A 184 -5.46 13.93 -1.84
N ASN A 185 -4.84 13.28 -2.83
CA ASN A 185 -5.42 12.09 -3.46
C ASN A 185 -5.54 10.93 -2.45
N SER A 186 -4.54 10.77 -1.59
CA SER A 186 -4.56 9.76 -0.53
C SER A 186 -5.62 10.06 0.53
N ALA A 187 -5.78 11.34 0.88
CA ALA A 187 -6.81 11.77 1.82
C ALA A 187 -8.22 11.54 1.27
N VAL A 188 -8.45 11.80 -0.01
CA VAL A 188 -9.73 11.51 -0.68
C VAL A 188 -10.03 10.00 -0.67
N LEU A 189 -9.03 9.15 -0.92
CA LEU A 189 -9.20 7.69 -0.85
C LEU A 189 -9.50 7.22 0.58
N ALA A 190 -8.77 7.72 1.56
CA ALA A 190 -8.99 7.42 2.97
C ALA A 190 -10.36 7.91 3.46
N GLU A 191 -10.83 9.05 2.97
CA GLU A 191 -12.17 9.59 3.26
C GLU A 191 -13.26 8.67 2.74
N ILE A 192 -13.15 8.20 1.48
CA ILE A 192 -14.10 7.26 0.89
C ILE A 192 -14.13 5.96 1.67
N LEU A 193 -12.96 5.35 1.91
CA LEU A 193 -12.86 4.08 2.63
C LEU A 193 -13.45 4.20 4.04
N SER A 194 -13.09 5.26 4.77
CA SER A 194 -13.62 5.54 6.11
C SER A 194 -15.15 5.64 6.11
N HIS A 195 -15.70 6.47 5.23
CA HIS A 195 -17.14 6.73 5.20
C HIS A 195 -17.96 5.53 4.73
N LEU A 196 -17.42 4.69 3.86
CA LEU A 196 -18.09 3.44 3.48
C LEU A 196 -18.30 2.53 4.70
N THR A 197 -17.44 2.60 5.72
CA THR A 197 -17.62 1.80 6.95
C THR A 197 -18.78 2.28 7.82
N PHE A 198 -19.23 3.53 7.67
CA PHE A 198 -20.21 4.15 8.58
C PHE A 198 -21.60 3.51 8.51
N SER A 199 -21.95 2.95 7.35
CA SER A 199 -23.19 2.19 7.15
C SER A 199 -23.04 0.70 7.41
N MET A 200 -21.81 0.18 7.57
CA MET A 200 -21.56 -1.26 7.68
C MET A 200 -21.95 -1.79 9.07
N PRO A 201 -22.66 -2.93 9.16
CA PRO A 201 -22.77 -3.68 10.40
C PRO A 201 -21.39 -4.07 10.93
N LYS A 202 -21.26 -4.24 12.25
CA LYS A 202 -19.98 -4.51 12.94
C LYS A 202 -19.13 -5.59 12.24
N MET A 203 -19.73 -6.73 11.90
CA MET A 203 -19.05 -7.84 11.23
C MET A 203 -18.46 -7.45 9.87
N TYR A 204 -19.16 -6.65 9.06
CA TYR A 204 -18.66 -6.19 7.76
C TYR A 204 -17.54 -5.19 7.90
N LYS A 205 -17.67 -4.28 8.86
CA LYS A 205 -16.63 -3.29 9.16
C LYS A 205 -15.34 -3.96 9.62
N GLU A 206 -15.44 -4.88 10.58
CA GLU A 206 -14.28 -5.66 11.06
C GLU A 206 -13.62 -6.41 9.91
N GLN A 207 -14.42 -6.98 9.00
CA GLN A 207 -13.88 -7.62 7.81
C GLN A 207 -13.25 -6.63 6.82
N ALA A 208 -13.87 -5.47 6.57
CA ALA A 208 -13.33 -4.45 5.67
C ALA A 208 -11.95 -3.97 6.14
N TRP A 209 -11.83 -3.69 7.44
CA TRP A 209 -10.56 -3.36 8.09
C TRP A 209 -9.48 -4.42 7.89
N ARG A 210 -9.85 -5.69 8.05
CA ARG A 210 -8.96 -6.83 7.79
C ARG A 210 -8.53 -6.94 6.34
N ILE A 211 -9.34 -6.51 5.36
CA ILE A 211 -8.92 -6.58 3.95
C ILE A 211 -7.67 -5.74 3.71
N LEU A 212 -7.57 -4.55 4.29
CA LEU A 212 -6.38 -3.70 4.09
C LEU A 212 -5.14 -4.26 4.79
N THR A 213 -5.29 -4.83 5.98
CA THR A 213 -4.17 -5.35 6.77
C THR A 213 -3.78 -6.76 6.33
N ASP A 214 -4.73 -7.67 6.33
CA ASP A 214 -4.50 -9.10 6.22
C ASP A 214 -4.11 -9.46 4.79
N LEU A 215 -4.62 -8.78 3.77
CA LEU A 215 -4.21 -9.03 2.39
C LEU A 215 -2.70 -8.85 2.18
N ALA A 216 -2.15 -7.75 2.71
CA ALA A 216 -0.73 -7.48 2.60
C ALA A 216 0.09 -8.47 3.45
N LEU A 217 -0.34 -8.71 4.69
CA LEU A 217 0.33 -9.62 5.61
C LEU A 217 0.32 -11.06 5.08
N THR A 218 -0.79 -11.57 4.58
CA THR A 218 -0.89 -12.90 3.97
C THR A 218 0.09 -13.05 2.81
N GLY A 219 0.18 -12.07 1.92
CA GLY A 219 1.16 -12.10 0.83
C GLY A 219 2.61 -12.11 1.32
N GLU A 220 2.93 -11.29 2.31
CA GLU A 220 4.27 -11.23 2.95
C GLU A 220 4.62 -12.53 3.69
N GLU A 221 3.68 -13.15 4.39
CA GLU A 221 3.86 -14.44 5.05
C GLU A 221 4.07 -15.57 4.04
N MET A 222 3.28 -15.61 2.97
CA MET A 222 3.46 -16.60 1.90
C MET A 222 4.81 -16.45 1.17
N ALA A 223 5.30 -15.21 1.01
CA ALA A 223 6.61 -14.93 0.41
C ALA A 223 7.77 -15.58 1.19
N VAL A 224 7.68 -15.69 2.51
CA VAL A 224 8.69 -16.39 3.33
C VAL A 224 8.81 -17.87 2.94
N TYR A 225 7.69 -18.53 2.66
CA TYR A 225 7.69 -19.93 2.24
C TYR A 225 8.11 -20.09 0.78
N VAL A 226 7.73 -19.17 -0.11
CA VAL A 226 8.24 -19.12 -1.49
C VAL A 226 9.76 -19.05 -1.50
N LYS A 227 10.33 -18.14 -0.71
CA LYS A 227 11.77 -18.04 -0.52
C LYS A 227 12.32 -19.38 -0.03
N SER A 228 11.78 -19.92 1.06
CA SER A 228 12.22 -21.18 1.65
C SER A 228 12.27 -22.35 0.65
N GLU A 229 11.25 -22.51 -0.20
CA GLU A 229 11.20 -23.56 -1.23
C GLU A 229 12.31 -23.39 -2.28
N ILE A 230 12.55 -22.16 -2.73
CA ILE A 230 13.55 -21.86 -3.78
C ILE A 230 14.98 -21.95 -3.24
N GLU A 231 15.22 -21.42 -2.03
CA GLU A 231 16.53 -21.54 -1.40
C GLU A 231 16.81 -23.00 -1.01
N GLY A 232 15.82 -23.69 -0.43
CA GLY A 232 15.93 -25.08 0.03
C GLY A 232 16.15 -26.10 -1.09
N GLU A 233 15.60 -25.86 -2.28
CA GLU A 233 15.79 -26.71 -3.48
C GLU A 233 17.28 -26.89 -3.82
N GLN A 234 18.11 -25.89 -3.51
CA GLN A 234 19.54 -25.91 -3.76
C GLN A 234 20.33 -26.77 -2.76
N TYR A 235 19.79 -26.97 -1.55
CA TYR A 235 20.48 -27.63 -0.44
C TYR A 235 19.96 -29.04 -0.15
N GLN A 236 18.65 -29.28 -0.30
CA GLN A 236 18.01 -30.58 -0.04
C GLN A 236 17.09 -30.96 -1.21
N PRO A 237 17.67 -31.50 -2.29
CA PRO A 237 16.91 -32.06 -3.41
C PRO A 237 15.92 -33.11 -2.88
N CYS A 238 14.70 -33.13 -3.41
CA CYS A 238 13.58 -34.01 -3.03
C CYS A 238 12.74 -33.58 -1.81
N ARG A 239 13.19 -32.61 -1.00
CA ARG A 239 12.37 -32.09 0.12
C ARG A 239 11.68 -30.77 -0.22
N TYR A 240 12.39 -29.90 -0.91
CA TYR A 240 11.90 -28.59 -1.32
C TYR A 240 11.86 -28.52 -2.83
N SER A 241 10.84 -27.88 -3.39
CA SER A 241 10.77 -27.62 -4.82
C SER A 241 9.84 -26.47 -5.11
N ARG A 242 10.31 -25.55 -5.95
CA ARG A 242 9.46 -24.49 -6.53
C ARG A 242 8.22 -25.02 -7.24
N HIS A 243 8.25 -26.28 -7.72
CA HIS A 243 7.10 -26.90 -8.37
C HIS A 243 5.94 -27.19 -7.40
N ASN A 244 6.21 -27.26 -6.09
CA ASN A 244 5.19 -27.43 -5.06
C ASN A 244 4.35 -26.16 -4.85
N ILE A 245 4.93 -24.98 -5.12
CA ILE A 245 4.28 -23.68 -4.90
C ILE A 245 2.97 -23.59 -5.68
N ASP A 246 2.98 -23.94 -6.97
CA ASP A 246 1.79 -23.86 -7.82
C ASP A 246 0.66 -24.78 -7.33
N ALA A 247 1.02 -26.02 -6.98
CA ALA A 247 0.09 -27.02 -6.49
C ALA A 247 -0.54 -26.59 -5.15
N ALA A 248 0.28 -26.09 -4.23
CA ALA A 248 -0.18 -25.55 -2.95
C ALA A 248 -1.12 -24.35 -3.15
N LEU A 249 -0.78 -23.42 -4.04
CA LEU A 249 -1.65 -22.28 -4.37
C LEU A 249 -3.00 -22.74 -4.94
N ASN A 250 -2.99 -23.70 -5.87
CA ASN A 250 -4.22 -24.21 -6.47
C ASN A 250 -5.15 -24.86 -5.44
N GLU A 251 -4.60 -25.58 -4.46
CA GLU A 251 -5.40 -26.24 -3.44
C GLU A 251 -5.94 -25.25 -2.39
N VAL A 252 -5.11 -24.31 -1.91
CA VAL A 252 -5.53 -23.33 -0.89
C VAL A 252 -6.53 -22.32 -1.42
N LEU A 253 -6.36 -21.89 -2.67
CA LEU A 253 -7.22 -20.89 -3.31
C LEU A 253 -8.37 -21.53 -4.10
N LYS A 254 -8.62 -22.83 -3.90
CA LYS A 254 -9.76 -23.54 -4.46
C LYS A 254 -11.05 -22.91 -3.95
N LYS A 255 -11.88 -22.42 -4.87
CA LYS A 255 -13.17 -21.82 -4.53
C LYS A 255 -14.02 -22.83 -3.75
N SER A 256 -14.27 -22.54 -2.48
CA SER A 256 -15.17 -23.34 -1.67
C SER A 256 -16.62 -22.95 -2.01
N THR A 257 -17.38 -23.90 -2.54
CA THR A 257 -18.82 -23.77 -2.80
C THR A 257 -19.57 -23.84 -1.48
N VAL A 258 -19.53 -22.77 -0.68
CA VAL A 258 -20.30 -22.71 0.57
C VAL A 258 -21.43 -21.69 0.41
N ASP A 259 -22.68 -22.13 0.51
CA ASP A 259 -23.88 -21.30 0.46
C ASP A 259 -23.81 -20.13 1.45
N SER A 260 -24.02 -18.89 0.98
CA SER A 260 -23.84 -17.71 1.82
C SER A 260 -24.97 -17.54 2.85
N VAL A 261 -24.60 -17.43 4.12
CA VAL A 261 -25.53 -17.11 5.24
C VAL A 261 -25.76 -15.60 5.34
N VAL A 262 -24.88 -14.80 4.72
CA VAL A 262 -24.87 -13.34 4.77
C VAL A 262 -24.85 -12.80 3.35
N ASP A 263 -25.44 -11.61 3.14
CA ASP A 263 -25.44 -10.89 1.87
C ASP A 263 -24.00 -10.63 1.34
N PRO A 264 -23.47 -11.45 0.43
CA PRO A 264 -22.09 -11.34 -0.01
C PRO A 264 -21.84 -10.09 -0.88
N ASP A 265 -22.91 -9.40 -1.31
CA ASP A 265 -22.90 -8.33 -2.30
C ASP A 265 -23.40 -6.99 -1.75
N ARG A 266 -23.21 -6.73 -0.45
CA ARG A 266 -23.58 -5.43 0.13
C ARG A 266 -22.74 -4.31 -0.50
N LEU A 267 -23.39 -3.25 -0.96
CA LEU A 267 -22.78 -2.23 -1.83
C LEU A 267 -21.57 -1.51 -1.18
N ASP A 268 -21.70 -1.05 0.05
CA ASP A 268 -20.64 -0.34 0.77
C ASP A 268 -19.40 -1.21 0.97
N PHE A 269 -19.59 -2.47 1.37
CA PHE A 269 -18.52 -3.45 1.52
C PHE A 269 -17.85 -3.82 0.20
N LEU A 270 -18.64 -4.10 -0.86
CA LEU A 270 -18.08 -4.40 -2.18
C LEU A 270 -17.27 -3.23 -2.73
N LEU A 271 -17.73 -1.99 -2.55
CA LEU A 271 -16.99 -0.80 -2.95
C LEU A 271 -15.70 -0.64 -2.16
N TYR A 272 -15.76 -0.82 -0.84
CA TYR A 272 -14.57 -0.78 0.02
C TYR A 272 -13.54 -1.80 -0.46
N ALA A 273 -13.95 -3.07 -0.59
CA ALA A 273 -13.11 -4.15 -1.05
C ALA A 273 -12.55 -3.87 -2.46
N SER A 274 -13.37 -3.39 -3.39
CA SER A 274 -12.93 -3.08 -4.76
C SER A 274 -11.86 -1.98 -4.79
N ILE A 275 -11.98 -0.96 -3.94
CA ILE A 275 -11.00 0.13 -3.84
C ILE A 275 -9.72 -0.37 -3.17
N ALA A 276 -9.83 -1.10 -2.05
CA ALA A 276 -8.70 -1.69 -1.34
C ALA A 276 -7.90 -2.69 -2.21
N MET A 277 -8.60 -3.58 -2.91
CA MET A 277 -7.99 -4.53 -3.86
C MET A 277 -7.28 -3.81 -4.99
N LYS A 278 -7.82 -2.69 -5.46
CA LYS A 278 -7.17 -1.88 -6.47
C LYS A 278 -5.91 -1.19 -5.92
N GLU A 279 -5.93 -0.74 -4.66
CA GLU A 279 -4.76 -0.16 -3.93
C GLU A 279 -3.61 -1.15 -3.94
N TYR A 280 -3.93 -2.37 -3.51
CA TYR A 280 -2.98 -3.48 -3.48
C TYR A 280 -2.47 -3.86 -4.88
N SER A 281 -3.36 -3.95 -5.88
CA SER A 281 -3.02 -4.34 -7.26
C SER A 281 -2.04 -3.35 -7.92
N GLU A 282 -2.27 -2.04 -7.77
CA GLU A 282 -1.39 -1.01 -8.36
C GLU A 282 -0.01 -0.99 -7.66
N ARG A 283 0.04 -1.26 -6.34
CA ARG A 283 1.31 -1.46 -5.61
C ARG A 283 2.08 -2.65 -6.15
N LYS A 284 1.45 -3.81 -6.31
CA LYS A 284 2.11 -5.01 -6.83
C LYS A 284 2.62 -4.83 -8.26
N LYS A 285 1.83 -4.20 -9.10
CA LYS A 285 2.25 -3.85 -10.46
C LYS A 285 3.46 -2.91 -10.47
N SER A 286 3.48 -1.92 -9.58
CA SER A 286 4.63 -1.02 -9.42
C SER A 286 5.89 -1.79 -8.99
N ASN A 287 5.77 -2.71 -8.03
CA ASN A 287 6.88 -3.58 -7.63
C ASN A 287 7.35 -4.44 -8.79
N HIS A 288 6.44 -5.01 -9.59
CA HIS A 288 6.81 -5.80 -10.76
C HIS A 288 7.59 -5.00 -11.80
N LEU A 289 7.23 -3.73 -12.06
CA LEU A 289 7.99 -2.87 -12.96
C LEU A 289 9.40 -2.58 -12.43
N VAL A 290 9.56 -2.41 -11.11
CA VAL A 290 10.87 -2.30 -10.46
C VAL A 290 11.68 -3.58 -10.64
N MET A 291 11.06 -4.75 -10.43
CA MET A 291 11.70 -6.04 -10.67
C MET A 291 12.24 -6.16 -12.07
N GLN A 292 11.39 -5.89 -13.07
CA GLN A 292 11.80 -5.93 -14.46
C GLN A 292 12.98 -4.99 -14.73
N ALA A 293 13.02 -3.81 -14.10
CA ALA A 293 14.14 -2.88 -14.24
C ALA A 293 15.43 -3.41 -13.59
N VAL A 294 15.36 -4.00 -12.40
CA VAL A 294 16.50 -4.65 -11.73
C VAL A 294 17.06 -5.77 -12.61
N TYR A 295 16.18 -6.58 -13.22
CA TYR A 295 16.58 -7.75 -14.00
C TYR A 295 17.05 -7.44 -15.42
N LYS A 296 16.43 -6.46 -16.10
CA LYS A 296 16.91 -6.01 -17.43
C LYS A 296 18.34 -5.45 -17.37
N ASN A 297 18.80 -5.04 -16.20
CA ASN A 297 20.13 -4.51 -15.95
C ASN A 297 20.97 -5.53 -15.15
N PRO A 298 21.51 -6.59 -15.78
CA PRO A 298 22.21 -7.65 -15.07
C PRO A 298 23.39 -7.09 -14.26
N LEU A 299 23.63 -7.70 -13.09
CA LEU A 299 24.70 -7.28 -12.20
C LEU A 299 26.06 -7.72 -12.77
N ARG A 300 26.87 -6.75 -13.23
CA ARG A 300 28.21 -7.02 -13.79
C ARG A 300 29.31 -6.68 -12.79
N LEU A 301 29.17 -7.19 -11.57
CA LEU A 301 30.19 -7.06 -10.51
C LEU A 301 30.89 -8.42 -10.30
N ARG A 302 32.17 -8.39 -9.92
CA ARG A 302 32.96 -9.60 -9.63
C ARG A 302 32.62 -10.14 -8.25
N THR A 303 32.47 -11.47 -8.13
CA THR A 303 32.19 -12.13 -6.84
C THR A 303 33.31 -11.89 -5.82
N LEU A 304 32.95 -11.63 -4.57
CA LEU A 304 33.89 -11.50 -3.44
C LEU A 304 34.29 -12.87 -2.89
N ARG A 305 33.57 -13.93 -3.25
CA ARG A 305 33.83 -15.27 -2.75
C ARG A 305 35.18 -15.78 -3.27
N GLY A 306 36.11 -15.99 -2.34
CA GLY A 306 37.48 -16.42 -2.68
C GLY A 306 38.33 -15.33 -3.33
N ALA A 307 37.89 -14.06 -3.27
CA ALA A 307 38.68 -12.95 -3.78
C ALA A 307 39.94 -12.73 -2.93
N VAL A 308 41.07 -12.50 -3.60
CA VAL A 308 42.32 -12.07 -2.97
C VAL A 308 42.46 -10.57 -3.24
N LEU A 309 42.24 -9.77 -2.21
CA LEU A 309 42.34 -8.31 -2.28
C LEU A 309 43.64 -7.83 -1.63
N PRO A 310 44.32 -6.80 -2.18
CA PRO A 310 45.48 -6.20 -1.53
C PRO A 310 45.16 -5.61 -0.15
N SER A 311 43.99 -4.99 -0.02
CA SER A 311 43.41 -4.54 1.24
C SER A 311 41.88 -4.49 1.15
N PHE A 312 41.21 -4.32 2.30
CA PHE A 312 39.77 -4.06 2.38
C PHE A 312 39.43 -2.56 2.31
N SER A 313 40.35 -1.74 1.79
CA SER A 313 40.05 -0.33 1.53
C SER A 313 39.00 -0.20 0.42
N ASP A 314 38.22 0.88 0.47
CA ASP A 314 37.23 1.14 -0.59
C ASP A 314 37.87 1.17 -1.99
N LYS A 315 39.10 1.69 -2.09
CA LYS A 315 39.84 1.77 -3.36
C LYS A 315 39.98 0.38 -3.98
N ASP A 316 40.48 -0.57 -3.21
CA ASP A 316 40.81 -1.92 -3.68
C ASP A 316 39.54 -2.75 -3.90
N VAL A 317 38.58 -2.67 -2.97
CA VAL A 317 37.30 -3.39 -3.07
C VAL A 317 36.49 -2.91 -4.26
N LEU A 318 36.33 -1.59 -4.44
CA LEU A 318 35.61 -1.03 -5.58
C LEU A 318 36.31 -1.35 -6.91
N SER A 319 37.64 -1.27 -6.94
CA SER A 319 38.41 -1.60 -8.14
C SER A 319 38.22 -3.06 -8.56
N PHE A 320 38.22 -3.95 -7.57
CA PHE A 320 37.97 -5.36 -7.79
C PHE A 320 36.54 -5.62 -8.25
N LEU A 321 35.53 -5.18 -7.48
CA LEU A 321 34.12 -5.44 -7.75
C LEU A 321 33.71 -4.93 -9.14
N THR A 322 34.13 -3.72 -9.50
CA THR A 322 33.78 -3.09 -10.79
C THR A 322 34.69 -3.51 -11.94
N GLY A 323 35.81 -4.18 -11.65
CA GLY A 323 36.84 -4.56 -12.62
C GLY A 323 37.55 -3.37 -13.27
N LYS A 324 37.47 -2.19 -12.66
CA LYS A 324 38.05 -0.94 -13.17
C LYS A 324 38.80 -0.25 -12.05
N GLU A 325 40.00 0.27 -12.34
CA GLU A 325 40.76 0.99 -11.33
C GLU A 325 40.01 2.24 -10.84
N VAL A 326 39.79 2.31 -9.53
CA VAL A 326 39.19 3.46 -8.84
C VAL A 326 40.32 4.22 -8.15
N CYS A 327 40.78 5.32 -8.76
CA CYS A 327 41.90 6.09 -8.20
C CYS A 327 41.46 7.09 -7.11
N ARG A 328 40.20 7.55 -7.15
CA ARG A 328 39.67 8.54 -6.21
C ARG A 328 38.18 8.32 -5.97
N ILE A 329 37.79 8.32 -4.70
CA ILE A 329 36.40 8.23 -4.27
C ILE A 329 35.90 9.65 -4.02
N LYS A 330 34.80 10.01 -4.67
CA LYS A 330 34.18 11.33 -4.48
C LYS A 330 33.41 11.34 -3.16
N PRO A 331 33.44 12.43 -2.36
CA PRO A 331 32.61 12.55 -1.16
C PRO A 331 31.11 12.37 -1.42
N SER A 332 30.65 12.72 -2.63
CA SER A 332 29.26 12.48 -3.04
C SER A 332 28.88 11.00 -3.03
N LEU A 333 29.81 10.09 -3.38
CA LEU A 333 29.55 8.65 -3.39
C LEU A 333 29.32 8.12 -1.96
N GLU A 334 30.03 8.66 -0.98
CA GLU A 334 29.81 8.32 0.43
C GLU A 334 28.40 8.69 0.88
N LYS A 335 27.98 9.92 0.58
CA LYS A 335 26.66 10.43 0.93
C LYS A 335 25.52 9.69 0.20
N GLN A 336 25.72 9.37 -1.07
CA GLN A 336 24.76 8.54 -1.80
C GLN A 336 24.66 7.13 -1.19
N ALA A 337 25.78 6.53 -0.77
CA ALA A 337 25.78 5.21 -0.15
C ALA A 337 25.11 5.21 1.24
N GLU A 338 25.36 6.22 2.07
CA GLU A 338 24.65 6.42 3.34
C GLU A 338 23.13 6.56 3.14
N PHE A 339 22.70 7.24 2.07
CA PHE A 339 21.27 7.35 1.76
C PHE A 339 20.66 6.01 1.33
N VAL A 340 21.39 5.21 0.52
CA VAL A 340 20.92 3.84 0.16
C VAL A 340 20.89 2.93 1.38
N GLU A 341 21.86 3.03 2.27
CA GLU A 341 21.87 2.33 3.55
C GLU A 341 20.63 2.68 4.40
N LEU A 342 20.26 3.95 4.47
CA LEU A 342 19.02 4.40 5.13
C LEU A 342 17.77 3.74 4.51
N ILE A 343 17.71 3.62 3.18
CA ILE A 343 16.60 2.94 2.48
C ILE A 343 16.52 1.47 2.90
N VAL A 344 17.63 0.73 2.79
CA VAL A 344 17.69 -0.71 3.10
C VAL A 344 17.28 -0.98 4.54
N ARG A 345 17.80 -0.19 5.48
CA ARG A 345 17.49 -0.30 6.91
C ARG A 345 16.02 -0.05 7.23
N GLN A 346 15.41 0.91 6.52
CA GLN A 346 13.97 1.18 6.65
C GLN A 346 13.11 -0.02 6.21
N TYR A 347 13.47 -0.69 5.11
CA TYR A 347 12.73 -1.85 4.60
C TYR A 347 12.97 -3.12 5.43
N ALA A 348 14.16 -3.28 6.00
CA ALA A 348 14.48 -4.36 6.94
C ALA A 348 13.85 -4.17 8.33
N LEU A 349 13.21 -3.02 8.60
CA LEU A 349 12.70 -2.60 9.92
C LEU A 349 13.79 -2.53 11.01
N ASP A 350 15.08 -2.47 10.63
CA ASP A 350 16.21 -2.32 11.53
C ASP A 350 16.95 -1.00 11.26
N ILE A 351 16.48 0.05 11.92
CA ILE A 351 17.06 1.40 11.86
C ILE A 351 18.09 1.66 12.97
N THR A 352 18.47 0.64 13.75
CA THR A 352 19.29 0.85 14.96
C THR A 352 20.79 0.72 14.71
N GLU A 353 21.23 -0.25 13.90
CA GLU A 353 22.67 -0.47 13.66
C GLU A 353 23.10 -0.18 12.20
N PRO A 354 24.29 0.41 11.98
CA PRO A 354 24.83 0.61 10.64
C PRO A 354 25.18 -0.73 9.98
N LEU A 355 25.16 -0.76 8.65
CA LEU A 355 25.56 -1.95 7.90
C LEU A 355 27.07 -2.22 8.04
N PRO A 356 27.49 -3.49 7.95
CA PRO A 356 28.91 -3.83 7.88
C PRO A 356 29.63 -3.06 6.77
N ALA A 357 30.91 -2.71 7.00
CA ALA A 357 31.69 -1.89 6.08
C ALA A 357 31.72 -2.45 4.64
N ILE A 358 31.81 -3.78 4.50
CA ILE A 358 31.79 -4.46 3.19
C ILE A 358 30.46 -4.27 2.45
N ASN A 359 29.33 -4.19 3.18
CA ASN A 359 28.02 -3.96 2.58
C ASN A 359 27.91 -2.52 2.06
N LYS A 360 28.48 -1.55 2.79
CA LYS A 360 28.59 -0.17 2.31
C LYS A 360 29.45 -0.06 1.05
N GLN A 361 30.52 -0.86 0.95
CA GLN A 361 31.36 -0.96 -0.26
C GLN A 361 30.60 -1.58 -1.44
N ILE A 362 29.77 -2.60 -1.20
CA ILE A 362 28.87 -3.16 -2.21
C ILE A 362 27.89 -2.08 -2.71
N ILE A 363 27.27 -1.32 -1.81
CA ILE A 363 26.37 -0.20 -2.17
C ILE A 363 27.10 0.81 -3.07
N LYS A 364 28.32 1.23 -2.69
CA LYS A 364 29.13 2.15 -3.50
C LYS A 364 29.42 1.58 -4.90
N ALA A 365 29.75 0.29 -5.00
CA ALA A 365 29.97 -0.38 -6.28
C ALA A 365 28.69 -0.43 -7.13
N LEU A 366 27.53 -0.66 -6.52
CA LEU A 366 26.23 -0.64 -7.19
C LEU A 366 25.89 0.73 -7.74
N ILE A 367 26.11 1.79 -6.96
CA ILE A 367 25.88 3.17 -7.41
C ILE A 367 26.73 3.45 -8.66
N LEU A 368 28.03 3.18 -8.61
CA LEU A 368 28.93 3.38 -9.75
C LEU A 368 28.52 2.55 -10.98
N HIS A 369 28.09 1.31 -10.76
CA HIS A 369 27.63 0.41 -11.82
C HIS A 369 26.34 0.93 -12.49
N ASP A 370 25.31 1.23 -11.71
CA ASP A 370 24.00 1.60 -12.22
C ASP A 370 23.95 3.05 -12.74
N GLU A 371 24.79 3.97 -12.23
CA GLU A 371 24.99 5.29 -12.81
C GLU A 371 25.48 5.22 -14.26
N LYS A 372 26.33 4.23 -14.59
CA LYS A 372 26.81 4.02 -15.96
C LYS A 372 25.71 3.49 -16.89
N LEU A 373 24.77 2.71 -16.35
CA LEU A 373 23.68 2.11 -17.12
C LEU A 373 22.52 3.09 -17.36
N GLY A 374 22.42 4.17 -16.59
CA GLY A 374 21.36 5.16 -16.75
C GLY A 374 19.98 4.56 -16.46
N VAL A 375 19.88 3.74 -15.42
CA VAL A 375 18.65 2.99 -15.11
C VAL A 375 17.46 3.93 -14.90
N HIS A 376 16.42 3.70 -15.69
CA HIS A 376 15.17 4.44 -15.65
C HIS A 376 14.02 3.50 -15.31
N ILE A 377 13.19 3.92 -14.36
CA ILE A 377 11.96 3.21 -13.98
C ILE A 377 10.81 4.15 -14.31
N PRO A 378 9.95 3.80 -15.28
CA PRO A 378 8.77 4.59 -15.59
C PRO A 378 7.88 4.74 -14.35
N SER A 379 7.87 5.94 -13.79
CA SER A 379 7.06 6.32 -12.64
C SER A 379 6.01 7.35 -13.04
N SER A 380 4.86 7.31 -12.39
CA SER A 380 3.80 8.31 -12.53
C SER A 380 3.22 8.65 -11.17
N VAL A 381 3.02 9.94 -10.96
CA VAL A 381 2.34 10.52 -9.80
C VAL A 381 1.19 11.34 -10.40
N THR A 382 -0.05 10.95 -10.13
CA THR A 382 -1.22 11.49 -10.84
C THR A 382 -1.51 12.95 -10.45
N GLY A 383 -1.02 13.86 -11.28
CA GLY A 383 -1.22 15.30 -11.08
C GLY A 383 0.03 16.04 -10.63
N THR A 384 1.21 15.38 -10.63
CA THR A 384 2.50 16.06 -10.40
C THR A 384 3.48 15.76 -11.53
N GLY A 385 4.23 16.79 -11.95
CA GLY A 385 5.29 16.66 -12.95
C GLY A 385 6.72 16.67 -12.38
N ASN A 386 6.86 17.10 -11.12
CA ASN A 386 8.15 17.50 -10.53
C ASN A 386 8.76 16.46 -9.58
N VAL A 387 8.43 15.18 -9.76
CA VAL A 387 9.04 14.08 -8.97
C VAL A 387 10.23 13.49 -9.71
N GLN A 388 11.20 12.97 -8.95
CA GLN A 388 12.34 12.27 -9.53
C GLN A 388 11.86 11.10 -10.41
N GLN A 389 12.51 10.93 -11.56
CA GLN A 389 12.14 9.94 -12.57
C GLN A 389 13.21 8.86 -12.78
N SER A 390 14.37 8.97 -12.12
CA SER A 390 15.43 7.96 -12.20
C SER A 390 16.00 7.63 -10.83
N VAL A 391 16.48 6.40 -10.68
CA VAL A 391 17.09 5.90 -9.44
C VAL A 391 18.31 6.75 -9.05
N THR A 392 19.06 7.24 -10.04
CA THR A 392 20.20 8.14 -9.84
C THR A 392 19.77 9.56 -9.46
N SER A 393 18.67 10.09 -10.01
CA SER A 393 18.20 11.44 -9.65
C SER A 393 17.77 11.53 -8.19
N VAL A 394 17.24 10.46 -7.61
CA VAL A 394 16.94 10.37 -6.17
C VAL A 394 18.22 10.49 -5.34
N LEU A 395 19.27 9.75 -5.70
CA LEU A 395 20.55 9.82 -5.00
C LEU A 395 21.18 11.22 -5.08
N LYS A 396 21.12 11.87 -6.25
CA LYS A 396 21.64 13.23 -6.44
C LYS A 396 20.85 14.27 -5.64
N ASP A 397 19.53 14.13 -5.56
CA ASP A 397 18.68 15.03 -4.76
C ASP A 397 18.96 14.87 -3.26
N ALA A 398 19.01 13.63 -2.76
CA ALA A 398 19.29 13.34 -1.36
C ALA A 398 20.68 13.84 -0.93
N GLU A 399 21.68 13.66 -1.79
CA GLU A 399 23.03 14.13 -1.58
C GLU A 399 23.11 15.66 -1.52
N ARG A 400 22.45 16.35 -2.47
CA ARG A 400 22.33 17.82 -2.46
C ARG A 400 21.62 18.31 -1.20
N PHE A 401 20.54 17.66 -0.80
CA PHE A 401 19.77 18.02 0.39
C PHE A 401 20.64 17.92 1.66
N SER A 402 21.35 16.79 1.84
CA SER A 402 22.24 16.57 2.98
C SER A 402 23.33 17.63 3.10
N ARG A 403 23.88 18.12 1.98
CA ARG A 403 24.87 19.23 2.01
C ARG A 403 24.28 20.55 2.51
N THR A 404 23.01 20.80 2.23
CA THR A 404 22.33 22.06 2.57
C THR A 404 21.66 22.04 3.93
N HIS A 405 21.47 20.86 4.53
CA HIS A 405 20.83 20.72 5.83
C HIS A 405 21.85 20.91 6.96
N PRO A 406 21.55 21.72 7.99
CA PRO A 406 22.50 22.05 9.06
C PRO A 406 23.09 20.85 9.81
N GLU A 407 22.31 19.77 9.92
CA GLU A 407 22.69 18.54 10.63
C GLU A 407 23.26 17.45 9.71
N GLY A 408 23.39 17.73 8.40
CA GLY A 408 23.79 16.73 7.41
C GLY A 408 22.77 15.61 7.19
N SER A 409 21.54 15.76 7.70
CA SER A 409 20.48 14.76 7.64
C SER A 409 19.90 14.59 6.22
N TYR A 410 19.38 13.40 5.95
CA TYR A 410 18.72 13.08 4.69
C TYR A 410 17.25 13.52 4.69
N PRO A 411 16.68 13.82 3.52
CA PRO A 411 15.24 14.09 3.44
C PRO A 411 14.45 12.84 3.82
N LYS A 412 13.24 13.03 4.35
CA LYS A 412 12.31 11.93 4.64
C LYS A 412 12.10 11.09 3.38
N LEU A 413 12.22 9.77 3.51
CA LEU A 413 12.10 8.84 2.37
C LEU A 413 10.78 9.00 1.62
N ARG A 414 9.69 9.31 2.33
CA ARG A 414 8.36 9.57 1.74
C ARG A 414 8.34 10.73 0.73
N ARG A 415 9.39 11.56 0.64
CA ARG A 415 9.52 12.57 -0.42
C ARG A 415 9.62 11.95 -1.81
N TYR A 416 10.16 10.73 -1.92
CA TYR A 416 10.47 10.10 -3.20
C TYR A 416 9.43 9.05 -3.61
N PRO A 417 9.25 8.82 -4.92
CA PRO A 417 8.44 7.70 -5.40
C PRO A 417 8.98 6.37 -4.87
N GLU A 418 8.11 5.57 -4.26
CA GLU A 418 8.49 4.32 -3.58
C GLU A 418 9.23 3.35 -4.50
N ALA A 419 8.85 3.25 -5.77
CA ALA A 419 9.50 2.34 -6.72
C ALA A 419 10.99 2.65 -6.89
N LEU A 420 11.37 3.93 -6.84
CA LEU A 420 12.77 4.33 -6.96
C LEU A 420 13.57 3.99 -5.71
N LEU A 421 12.93 3.98 -4.54
CA LEU A 421 13.53 3.53 -3.28
C LEU A 421 13.63 2.00 -3.25
N LEU A 422 12.53 1.31 -3.58
CA LEU A 422 12.45 -0.14 -3.65
C LEU A 422 13.47 -0.71 -4.63
N TYR A 423 13.74 -0.01 -5.74
CA TYR A 423 14.83 -0.40 -6.64
C TYR A 423 16.15 -0.59 -5.91
N TRP A 424 16.57 0.38 -5.09
CA TRP A 424 17.85 0.32 -4.39
C TRP A 424 17.88 -0.78 -3.34
N ASP A 425 16.77 -0.98 -2.64
CA ASP A 425 16.62 -2.08 -1.69
C ASP A 425 16.78 -3.45 -2.37
N MET A 426 16.02 -3.70 -3.43
CA MET A 426 16.06 -4.96 -4.16
C MET A 426 17.39 -5.18 -4.87
N ARG A 427 17.97 -4.11 -5.42
CA ARG A 427 19.27 -4.12 -6.07
C ARG A 427 20.39 -4.48 -5.10
N TYR A 428 20.35 -3.95 -3.88
CA TYR A 428 21.28 -4.28 -2.81
C TYR A 428 21.18 -5.74 -2.40
N HIS A 429 19.99 -6.25 -2.08
CA HIS A 429 19.79 -7.64 -1.67
C HIS A 429 20.23 -8.62 -2.76
N MET A 430 19.89 -8.33 -4.02
CA MET A 430 20.36 -9.12 -5.16
C MET A 430 21.89 -9.12 -5.27
N ALA A 431 22.54 -7.99 -5.02
CA ALA A 431 23.99 -7.90 -5.07
C ALA A 431 24.67 -8.67 -3.94
N VAL A 432 24.18 -8.57 -2.71
CA VAL A 432 24.71 -9.33 -1.58
C VAL A 432 24.64 -10.82 -1.89
N GLU A 433 23.48 -11.31 -2.34
CA GLU A 433 23.30 -12.73 -2.67
C GLU A 433 24.22 -13.17 -3.82
N ALA A 434 24.28 -12.40 -4.91
CA ALA A 434 25.05 -12.75 -6.09
C ALA A 434 26.57 -12.65 -5.87
N LEU A 435 27.04 -11.68 -5.09
CA LEU A 435 28.47 -11.46 -4.80
C LEU A 435 29.03 -12.44 -3.76
N LEU A 436 28.16 -13.05 -2.96
CA LEU A 436 28.52 -14.12 -2.01
C LEU A 436 28.31 -15.53 -2.61
N SER A 437 27.60 -15.62 -3.73
CA SER A 437 27.41 -16.86 -4.48
C SER A 437 28.70 -17.34 -5.18
N LYS A 438 28.78 -18.66 -5.44
CA LYS A 438 29.89 -19.27 -6.22
C LYS A 438 29.95 -18.71 -7.64
N GLN A 439 28.80 -18.41 -8.22
CA GLN A 439 28.63 -17.80 -9.52
C GLN A 439 27.59 -16.68 -9.41
N VAL A 440 27.89 -15.50 -9.93
CA VAL A 440 27.00 -14.33 -9.87
C VAL A 440 25.66 -14.62 -10.54
N ASP A 441 25.69 -15.34 -11.66
CA ASP A 441 24.49 -15.74 -12.41
C ASP A 441 23.56 -16.63 -11.57
N TYR A 442 24.10 -17.44 -10.67
CA TYR A 442 23.30 -18.31 -9.81
C TYR A 442 22.49 -17.51 -8.78
N GLY A 443 23.14 -16.61 -8.05
CA GLY A 443 22.46 -15.73 -7.08
C GLY A 443 21.44 -14.81 -7.77
N PHE A 444 21.76 -14.35 -8.98
CA PHE A 444 20.84 -13.59 -9.81
C PHE A 444 19.58 -14.39 -10.20
N GLN A 445 19.75 -15.60 -10.74
CA GLN A 445 18.63 -16.48 -11.14
C GLN A 445 17.78 -16.91 -9.93
N LYS A 446 18.40 -17.13 -8.78
CA LYS A 446 17.71 -17.44 -7.52
C LYS A 446 16.77 -16.29 -7.12
N MET A 447 17.29 -15.05 -7.06
CA MET A 447 16.49 -13.87 -6.72
C MET A 447 15.40 -13.59 -7.76
N LEU A 448 15.67 -13.86 -9.05
CA LEU A 448 14.66 -13.82 -10.11
C LEU A 448 13.49 -14.76 -9.83
N SER A 449 13.80 -16.03 -9.57
CA SER A 449 12.78 -17.04 -9.29
C SER A 449 11.93 -16.67 -8.07
N ILE A 450 12.53 -16.10 -7.01
CA ILE A 450 11.80 -15.69 -5.80
C ILE A 450 10.76 -14.61 -6.14
N ALA A 451 11.19 -13.52 -6.79
CA ALA A 451 10.29 -12.42 -7.09
C ALA A 451 9.18 -12.78 -8.10
N GLU A 452 9.46 -13.68 -9.05
CA GLU A 452 8.45 -14.19 -9.99
C GLU A 452 7.37 -14.98 -9.26
N TRP A 453 7.75 -15.86 -8.32
CA TRP A 453 6.79 -16.63 -7.53
C TRP A 453 6.01 -15.77 -6.53
N GLU A 454 6.67 -14.82 -5.85
CA GLU A 454 5.98 -13.86 -4.99
C GLU A 454 4.87 -13.14 -5.76
N LEU A 455 5.19 -12.59 -6.94
CA LEU A 455 4.20 -11.94 -7.80
C LEU A 455 3.03 -12.87 -8.19
N GLN A 456 3.33 -14.13 -8.50
CA GLN A 456 2.29 -15.11 -8.84
C GLN A 456 1.38 -15.41 -7.65
N VAL A 457 1.94 -15.54 -6.44
CA VAL A 457 1.17 -15.69 -5.20
C VAL A 457 0.19 -14.54 -5.05
N ASP A 458 0.66 -13.29 -5.15
CA ASP A 458 -0.22 -12.12 -4.97
C ASP A 458 -1.27 -12.03 -6.07
N THR A 459 -0.90 -12.34 -7.31
CA THR A 459 -1.82 -12.31 -8.45
C THR A 459 -2.97 -13.29 -8.22
N ARG A 460 -2.65 -14.53 -7.81
CA ARG A 460 -3.67 -15.55 -7.52
C ARG A 460 -4.50 -15.19 -6.29
N LEU A 461 -3.91 -14.59 -5.26
CA LEU A 461 -4.63 -14.11 -4.08
C LEU A 461 -5.63 -13.01 -4.46
N ILE A 462 -5.23 -12.07 -5.32
CA ILE A 462 -6.12 -11.03 -5.85
C ILE A 462 -7.26 -11.64 -6.65
N GLU A 463 -6.96 -12.58 -7.56
CA GLU A 463 -7.98 -13.28 -8.36
C GLU A 463 -8.97 -14.06 -7.49
N TYR A 464 -8.49 -14.72 -6.45
CA TYR A 464 -9.32 -15.42 -5.47
C TYR A 464 -10.30 -14.45 -4.78
N LEU A 465 -9.82 -13.28 -4.37
CA LEU A 465 -10.61 -12.28 -3.64
C LEU A 465 -11.60 -11.50 -4.52
N GLN A 466 -11.24 -11.18 -5.76
CA GLN A 466 -12.08 -10.41 -6.69
C GLN A 466 -13.45 -11.05 -6.93
N PHE A 467 -13.58 -12.37 -6.78
CA PHE A 467 -14.81 -13.10 -7.08
C PHE A 467 -15.41 -13.86 -5.88
N GLY A 468 -14.86 -13.65 -4.68
CA GLY A 468 -15.17 -14.50 -3.53
C GLY A 468 -16.15 -13.93 -2.50
N GLY A 469 -16.45 -12.62 -2.57
CA GLY A 469 -17.33 -11.93 -1.61
C GLY A 469 -16.83 -12.02 -0.16
N MET A 470 -17.67 -11.65 0.81
CA MET A 470 -17.28 -11.52 2.22
C MET A 470 -16.60 -12.77 2.82
N LYS A 471 -17.08 -13.98 2.48
CA LYS A 471 -16.54 -15.25 3.00
C LYS A 471 -15.09 -15.48 2.60
N THR A 472 -14.77 -15.18 1.35
CA THR A 472 -13.41 -15.32 0.86
C THR A 472 -12.46 -14.35 1.56
N TYR A 473 -12.90 -13.13 1.85
CA TYR A 473 -12.10 -12.20 2.65
C TYR A 473 -11.93 -12.66 4.10
N GLN A 474 -12.95 -13.29 4.72
CA GLN A 474 -12.85 -13.86 6.07
C GLN A 474 -11.79 -14.96 6.20
N ALA A 475 -11.48 -15.65 5.10
CA ALA A 475 -10.48 -16.71 5.08
C ALA A 475 -9.03 -16.19 5.06
N LEU A 476 -8.80 -14.90 4.76
CA LEU A 476 -7.46 -14.30 4.63
C LEU A 476 -6.48 -14.71 5.74
N PRO A 477 -6.82 -14.62 7.05
CA PRO A 477 -5.89 -14.94 8.13
C PRO A 477 -5.37 -16.38 8.12
N GLU A 478 -6.10 -17.32 7.52
CA GLU A 478 -5.73 -18.75 7.50
C GLU A 478 -5.05 -19.19 6.20
N ILE A 479 -5.02 -18.32 5.17
CA ILE A 479 -4.50 -18.70 3.84
C ILE A 479 -3.01 -19.02 3.91
N ALA A 480 -2.22 -18.19 4.61
CA ALA A 480 -0.78 -18.40 4.73
C ALA A 480 -0.46 -19.71 5.45
N ASP A 481 -1.18 -20.02 6.54
CA ASP A 481 -1.03 -21.28 7.28
C ASP A 481 -1.40 -22.50 6.42
N LYS A 482 -2.51 -22.43 5.67
CA LYS A 482 -2.90 -23.50 4.74
C LYS A 482 -1.86 -23.69 3.64
N PHE A 483 -1.30 -22.60 3.12
CA PHE A 483 -0.26 -22.64 2.10
C PHE A 483 1.01 -23.30 2.62
N MET A 484 1.47 -22.90 3.81
CA MET A 484 2.55 -23.54 4.53
C MET A 484 2.31 -25.05 4.70
N HIS A 485 1.11 -25.47 5.08
CA HIS A 485 0.78 -26.89 5.24
C HIS A 485 0.81 -27.67 3.93
N GLN A 486 0.29 -27.10 2.84
CA GLN A 486 0.34 -27.74 1.54
C GLN A 486 1.77 -27.91 1.00
N LEU A 487 2.69 -27.05 1.44
CA LEU A 487 4.12 -27.20 1.18
C LEU A 487 4.81 -28.23 2.12
N GLY A 488 4.09 -28.81 3.08
CA GLY A 488 4.61 -29.85 3.98
C GLY A 488 5.30 -29.33 5.25
N TYR A 489 5.14 -28.04 5.58
CA TYR A 489 5.66 -27.47 6.82
C TYR A 489 4.71 -27.70 8.01
N LEU A 490 5.30 -27.82 9.22
CA LEU A 490 4.58 -28.04 10.47
C LEU A 490 4.10 -26.70 11.09
N PRO A 491 2.88 -26.65 11.67
CA PRO A 491 2.36 -25.42 12.26
C PRO A 491 3.20 -24.96 13.45
N GLY A 492 3.45 -23.65 13.54
CA GLY A 492 4.15 -23.03 14.68
C GLY A 492 5.68 -23.18 14.70
N LYS A 493 6.29 -23.84 13.71
CA LYS A 493 7.75 -23.78 13.50
C LYS A 493 8.08 -22.72 12.47
N ARG A 494 8.42 -21.50 12.90
CA ARG A 494 9.20 -20.59 12.05
C ARG A 494 10.52 -21.31 11.74
N THR A 495 10.74 -21.61 10.47
CA THR A 495 12.06 -22.06 9.98
C THR A 495 13.01 -20.88 10.12
N TYR A 496 13.73 -20.82 11.24
CA TYR A 496 14.89 -19.96 11.34
C TYR A 496 15.98 -20.61 10.50
N PHE A 497 16.28 -20.02 9.36
CA PHE A 497 17.51 -20.33 8.64
C PHE A 497 18.64 -19.74 9.47
N ILE A 498 19.45 -20.63 10.05
CA ILE A 498 20.74 -20.26 10.63
C ILE A 498 21.61 -19.89 9.43
N ASN A 499 22.03 -18.62 9.37
CA ASN A 499 22.97 -18.10 8.37
C ASN A 499 24.28 -18.90 8.32
#